data_AF-J9F0W4-F1
#
_entry.id   AF-J9F0W4-F1
#
_cell.length_a   1.000
_cell.length_b   1.000
_cell.length_c   1.000
_cell.angle_alpha   90.00
_cell.angle_beta   90.00
_cell.angle_gamma   90.00
#
_symmetry.space_group_name_H-M   'P 1'
#
loop_
_entity.id
_entity.type
_entity.pdbx_description
1 polymer ?
#
loop_
_entity_poly.entity_id
_entity_poly.type
_entity_poly.pdbx_seq_one_letter_code
_entity_poly.pdbx_strand_id
1 'polypeptide(L)'
;MASVVDKVRRGVAKTIQAASEGEAFDTLPDCDILGISNRFTIKILPSDGLKPSVSRFTPIHLVVKAKKGNRQTVYNCEMIAAQGVVVKTLQGNTVMEIRLPDNSQNSMGKILHPAGSTLYKVEQVKCQSFSQRFVISKFGEPFLNVVNTPVTQIFGSFSNVLRYFYLINADQALEFFNLSNEKIGFLRPSYFSTAESVIINYRKLNKNSFFSIKQK
;
A
#
# COMPACT_ATOMS: atom_id res chain seq x y z
N MET A 1 -9.83 -30.75 16.10
CA MET A 1 -8.83 -29.70 15.75
C MET A 1 -8.16 -30.16 14.45
N ALA A 2 -8.38 -29.51 13.30
CA ALA A 2 -7.83 -30.00 12.03
C ALA A 2 -6.31 -29.80 12.00
N SER A 3 -5.55 -30.86 11.69
CA SER A 3 -4.09 -30.82 11.70
C SER A 3 -3.57 -29.84 10.64
N VAL A 4 -2.36 -29.31 10.84
CA VAL A 4 -1.68 -28.45 9.85
C VAL A 4 -1.63 -29.16 8.48
N VAL A 5 -1.46 -30.48 8.49
CA VAL A 5 -1.48 -31.34 7.30
C VAL A 5 -2.83 -31.28 6.57
N ASP A 6 -3.94 -31.26 7.29
CA ASP A 6 -5.29 -31.18 6.69
C ASP A 6 -5.58 -29.79 6.10
N LYS A 7 -5.00 -28.74 6.68
CA LYS A 7 -5.08 -27.38 6.11
C LYS A 7 -4.24 -27.27 4.84
N VAL A 8 -3.02 -27.82 4.85
CA VAL A 8 -2.14 -27.85 3.68
C VAL A 8 -2.75 -28.69 2.56
N ARG A 9 -3.24 -29.90 2.87
CA ARG A 9 -3.90 -30.78 1.88
C ARG A 9 -5.11 -30.12 1.23
N ARG A 10 -5.97 -29.44 2.00
CA ARG A 10 -7.11 -28.71 1.46
C ARG A 10 -6.70 -27.48 0.64
N GLY A 11 -5.64 -26.78 1.04
CA GLY A 11 -5.08 -25.67 0.26
C GLY A 11 -4.57 -26.17 -1.09
N VAL A 12 -3.76 -27.22 -1.10
CA VAL A 12 -3.23 -27.85 -2.32
C VAL A 12 -4.36 -28.39 -3.20
N ALA A 13 -5.35 -29.07 -2.63
CA ALA A 13 -6.50 -29.59 -3.38
C ALA A 13 -7.31 -28.47 -4.05
N LYS A 14 -7.56 -27.35 -3.36
CA LYS A 14 -8.24 -26.19 -3.95
C LYS A 14 -7.44 -25.55 -5.07
N THR A 15 -6.11 -25.47 -4.93
CA THR A 15 -5.24 -24.91 -5.98
C THR A 15 -5.15 -25.83 -7.19
N ILE A 16 -5.11 -27.15 -6.99
CA ILE A 16 -5.15 -28.14 -8.08
C ILE A 16 -6.51 -28.11 -8.78
N GLN A 17 -7.60 -28.01 -8.03
CA GLN A 17 -8.95 -27.93 -8.60
C GLN A 17 -9.12 -26.67 -9.44
N ALA A 18 -8.70 -25.50 -8.93
CA ALA A 18 -8.71 -24.25 -9.70
C ALA A 18 -7.83 -24.31 -10.96
N ALA A 19 -6.67 -24.98 -10.90
CA ALA A 19 -5.82 -25.21 -12.06
C ALA A 19 -6.43 -26.23 -13.05
N SER A 20 -7.17 -27.22 -12.55
CA SER A 20 -7.82 -28.28 -13.33
C SER A 20 -9.14 -27.83 -13.98
N GLU A 21 -9.80 -26.82 -13.42
CA GLU A 21 -11.04 -26.24 -13.94
C GLU A 21 -10.77 -25.14 -15.00
N GLY A 22 -9.50 -24.84 -15.29
CA GLY A 22 -9.13 -23.83 -16.28
C GLY A 22 -9.42 -22.39 -15.85
N GLU A 23 -9.91 -22.18 -14.62
CA GLU A 23 -10.12 -20.87 -14.02
C GLU A 23 -8.78 -20.29 -13.56
N ALA A 24 -7.96 -19.86 -14.52
CA ALA A 24 -6.89 -18.94 -14.24
C ALA A 24 -7.56 -17.64 -13.77
N PHE A 25 -7.61 -17.41 -12.45
CA PHE A 25 -7.98 -16.13 -11.88
C PHE A 25 -6.89 -15.12 -12.27
N ASP A 26 -7.02 -14.55 -13.46
CA ASP A 26 -6.04 -13.68 -14.11
C ASP A 26 -6.15 -12.21 -13.67
N THR A 27 -7.23 -11.93 -12.94
CA THR A 27 -7.74 -10.63 -12.52
C THR A 27 -8.25 -10.67 -11.07
N LEU A 28 -8.32 -9.50 -10.45
CA LEU A 28 -8.92 -9.34 -9.12
C LEU A 28 -10.43 -9.08 -9.26
N PRO A 29 -11.28 -9.72 -8.44
CA PRO A 29 -12.72 -9.46 -8.46
C PRO A 29 -13.05 -8.08 -7.90
N ASP A 30 -14.25 -7.60 -8.19
CA ASP A 30 -14.84 -6.39 -7.59
C ASP A 30 -13.97 -5.11 -7.66
N CYS A 31 -13.13 -5.00 -8.69
CA CYS A 31 -12.19 -3.88 -8.85
C CYS A 31 -12.74 -2.68 -9.65
N ASP A 32 -13.96 -2.77 -10.20
CA ASP A 32 -14.60 -1.73 -11.01
C ASP A 32 -14.75 -0.39 -10.27
N ILE A 33 -14.89 -0.44 -8.94
CA ILE A 33 -14.99 0.75 -8.08
C ILE A 33 -13.72 1.62 -8.13
N LEU A 34 -12.58 1.07 -8.56
CA LEU A 34 -11.36 1.86 -8.78
C LEU A 34 -11.48 2.81 -9.99
N GLY A 35 -12.41 2.56 -10.92
CA GLY A 35 -12.67 3.44 -12.07
C GLY A 35 -13.31 4.78 -11.70
N ILE A 36 -13.85 4.94 -10.49
CA ILE A 36 -14.55 6.17 -10.07
C ILE A 36 -13.61 7.35 -9.80
N SER A 37 -12.32 7.09 -9.61
CA SER A 37 -11.33 8.10 -9.24
C SER A 37 -9.94 7.76 -9.75
N ASN A 38 -9.15 8.80 -10.06
CA ASN A 38 -7.73 8.68 -10.35
C ASN A 38 -6.84 8.98 -9.13
N ARG A 39 -7.44 9.18 -7.94
CA ARG A 39 -6.74 9.54 -6.71
C ARG A 39 -7.36 8.82 -5.52
N PHE A 40 -6.54 8.05 -4.82
CA PHE A 40 -6.95 7.33 -3.61
C PHE A 40 -6.10 7.73 -2.41
N THR A 41 -6.59 7.44 -1.22
CA THR A 41 -5.86 7.61 0.03
C THR A 41 -6.07 6.38 0.89
N ILE A 42 -4.97 5.84 1.43
CA ILE A 42 -5.00 4.74 2.39
C ILE A 42 -4.88 5.38 3.77
N LYS A 43 -5.84 5.10 4.66
CA LYS A 43 -5.82 5.58 6.05
C LYS A 43 -5.82 4.41 7.00
N ILE A 44 -4.96 4.46 8.01
CA ILE A 44 -5.05 3.57 9.17
C ILE A 44 -6.11 4.16 10.10
N LEU A 45 -7.07 3.34 10.50
CA LEU A 45 -8.07 3.73 11.49
C LEU A 45 -7.47 3.54 12.89
N PRO A 46 -7.80 4.44 13.85
CA PRO A 46 -7.43 4.21 15.24
C PRO A 46 -8.03 2.87 15.70
N SER A 47 -7.24 2.08 16.42
CA SER A 47 -7.77 0.89 17.09
C SER A 47 -8.77 1.36 18.12
N ASP A 48 -10.02 0.93 18.01
CA ASP A 48 -10.96 1.00 19.13
C ASP A 48 -10.27 0.32 20.32
N GLY A 49 -10.13 1.05 21.43
CA GLY A 49 -9.18 0.72 22.48
C GLY A 49 -9.30 -0.72 22.99
N LEU A 50 -8.13 -1.31 23.31
CA LEU A 50 -7.97 -2.37 24.30
C LEU A 50 -9.04 -3.49 24.28
N LYS A 51 -9.34 -4.07 23.11
CA LYS A 51 -9.89 -5.43 23.12
C LYS A 51 -8.71 -6.41 23.21
N PRO A 52 -8.56 -7.17 24.31
CA PRO A 52 -7.52 -8.17 24.41
C PRO A 52 -7.69 -9.17 23.27
N SER A 53 -6.78 -9.10 22.31
CA SER A 53 -6.68 -10.09 21.25
C SER A 53 -6.06 -11.34 21.84
N VAL A 54 -6.72 -12.49 21.63
CA VAL A 54 -6.23 -13.81 22.05
C VAL A 54 -4.84 -14.10 21.45
N SER A 55 -4.47 -13.41 20.36
CA SER A 55 -3.19 -13.56 19.68
C SER A 55 -2.10 -12.55 20.07
N ARG A 56 -2.34 -11.67 21.07
CA ARG A 56 -1.50 -10.48 21.40
C ARG A 56 -1.27 -9.51 20.23
N PHE A 57 -1.89 -9.75 19.07
CA PHE A 57 -1.79 -8.92 17.89
C PHE A 57 -2.94 -7.92 17.89
N THR A 58 -2.62 -6.63 17.94
CA THR A 58 -3.62 -5.56 17.79
C THR A 58 -4.08 -5.52 16.34
N PRO A 59 -5.37 -5.75 16.05
CA PRO A 59 -5.88 -5.63 14.68
C PRO A 59 -5.64 -4.22 14.14
N ILE A 60 -5.01 -4.12 12.96
CA ILE A 60 -4.84 -2.84 12.27
C ILE A 60 -5.88 -2.76 11.18
N HIS A 61 -6.85 -1.87 11.35
CA HIS A 61 -7.85 -1.58 10.33
C HIS A 61 -7.35 -0.45 9.44
N LEU A 62 -7.44 -0.63 8.12
CA LEU A 62 -7.17 0.40 7.14
C LEU A 62 -8.38 0.60 6.24
N VAL A 63 -8.46 1.76 5.62
CA VAL A 63 -9.49 2.06 4.62
C VAL A 63 -8.86 2.71 3.40
N VAL A 64 -9.32 2.30 2.22
CA VAL A 64 -9.00 2.97 0.96
C VAL A 64 -10.14 3.92 0.64
N LYS A 65 -9.84 5.19 0.42
CA LYS A 65 -10.82 6.23 0.11
C LYS A 65 -10.54 6.86 -1.25
N ALA A 66 -11.56 7.01 -2.08
CA ALA A 66 -11.48 7.80 -3.30
C ALA A 66 -11.41 9.30 -2.92
N LYS A 67 -10.51 10.10 -3.51
CA LYS A 67 -10.37 11.52 -3.17
C LYS A 67 -11.39 12.42 -3.87
N LYS A 68 -12.08 11.91 -4.89
CA LYS A 68 -13.12 12.64 -5.64
C LYS A 68 -14.39 12.77 -4.78
N GLY A 69 -15.00 13.95 -4.71
CA GLY A 69 -16.24 14.19 -3.97
C GLY A 69 -16.11 14.02 -2.45
N ASN A 70 -17.08 13.36 -1.82
CA ASN A 70 -17.22 13.22 -0.36
C ASN A 70 -16.22 12.24 0.30
N ARG A 71 -15.07 11.99 -0.33
CA ARG A 71 -14.01 11.09 0.17
C ARG A 71 -14.53 9.69 0.57
N GLN A 72 -15.35 9.09 -0.29
CA GLN A 72 -16.01 7.83 -0.03
C GLN A 72 -14.99 6.69 0.18
N THR A 73 -15.23 5.84 1.17
CA THR A 73 -14.49 4.59 1.36
C THR A 73 -14.86 3.63 0.23
N VAL A 74 -13.85 3.06 -0.44
CA VAL A 74 -14.04 2.07 -1.51
C VAL A 74 -13.70 0.65 -1.03
N TYR A 75 -12.73 0.52 -0.12
CA TYR A 75 -12.37 -0.76 0.50
C TYR A 75 -12.10 -0.62 1.99
N ASN A 76 -12.44 -1.69 2.71
CA ASN A 76 -12.02 -1.92 4.08
C ASN A 76 -10.86 -2.92 4.08
N CYS A 77 -9.84 -2.67 4.88
CA CYS A 77 -8.68 -3.54 4.99
C CYS A 77 -8.44 -3.92 6.44
N GLU A 78 -7.95 -5.13 6.65
CA GLU A 78 -7.64 -5.64 7.97
C GLU A 78 -6.30 -6.37 7.94
N MET A 79 -5.40 -5.99 8.83
CA MET A 79 -4.17 -6.74 9.05
C MET A 79 -4.44 -7.91 9.99
N ILE A 80 -4.23 -9.12 9.49
CA ILE A 80 -4.42 -10.38 10.19
C ILE A 80 -3.07 -11.06 10.36
N ALA A 81 -2.75 -11.45 11.60
CA ALA A 81 -1.51 -12.15 11.92
C ALA A 81 -1.32 -13.40 11.03
N ALA A 82 -0.09 -13.58 10.52
CA ALA A 82 0.32 -14.66 9.60
C ALA A 82 -0.39 -14.70 8.22
N GLN A 83 -1.42 -13.88 7.98
CA GLN A 83 -2.10 -13.79 6.68
C GLN A 83 -1.72 -12.51 5.92
N GLY A 84 -1.39 -11.42 6.61
CA GLY A 84 -1.07 -10.13 6.00
C GLY A 84 -2.28 -9.20 6.00
N VAL A 85 -2.44 -8.39 4.95
CA VAL A 85 -3.58 -7.45 4.83
C VAL A 85 -4.65 -8.05 3.93
N VAL A 86 -5.86 -8.22 4.44
CA VAL A 86 -7.03 -8.64 3.68
C VAL A 86 -7.80 -7.40 3.25
N VAL A 87 -8.05 -7.25 1.95
CA VAL A 87 -8.82 -6.14 1.38
C VAL A 87 -10.22 -6.64 1.04
N LYS A 88 -11.23 -5.94 1.53
CA LYS A 88 -12.65 -6.28 1.35
C LYS A 88 -13.44 -5.13 0.75
N THR A 89 -14.46 -5.46 -0.04
CA THR A 89 -15.49 -4.50 -0.44
C THR A 89 -16.26 -4.00 0.79
N LEU A 90 -17.05 -2.93 0.63
CA LEU A 90 -17.93 -2.44 1.70
C LEU A 90 -18.97 -3.48 2.13
N GLN A 91 -19.31 -4.42 1.25
CA GLN A 91 -20.24 -5.52 1.52
C GLN A 91 -19.57 -6.69 2.25
N GLY A 92 -18.24 -6.68 2.41
CA GLY A 92 -17.47 -7.70 3.12
C GLY A 92 -16.84 -8.78 2.24
N ASN A 93 -17.07 -8.75 0.92
CA ASN A 93 -16.43 -9.70 -0.02
C ASN A 93 -14.93 -9.44 -0.08
N THR A 94 -14.13 -10.51 -0.06
CA THR A 94 -12.67 -10.37 -0.16
C THR A 94 -12.28 -10.11 -1.61
N VAL A 95 -11.51 -9.06 -1.83
CA VAL A 95 -11.03 -8.60 -3.15
C VAL A 95 -9.64 -9.13 -3.40
N MET A 96 -8.76 -9.04 -2.40
CA MET A 96 -7.37 -9.50 -2.50
C MET A 96 -6.78 -9.72 -1.11
N GLU A 97 -5.73 -10.53 -1.06
CA GLU A 97 -4.86 -10.66 0.11
C GLU A 97 -3.46 -10.16 -0.22
N ILE A 98 -2.92 -9.31 0.63
CA ILE A 98 -1.56 -8.79 0.52
C ILE A 98 -0.71 -9.48 1.57
N ARG A 99 0.20 -10.35 1.14
CA ARG A 99 1.17 -10.99 2.02
C ARG A 99 2.43 -10.16 2.09
N LEU A 100 2.82 -9.84 3.31
CA LEU A 100 4.12 -9.27 3.64
C LEU A 100 5.23 -10.28 3.32
N PRO A 101 6.46 -9.83 3.09
CA PRO A 101 7.54 -10.72 2.75
C PRO A 101 7.81 -11.72 3.88
N ASP A 102 7.95 -12.98 3.50
CA ASP A 102 8.56 -14.02 4.33
C ASP A 102 10.09 -13.94 4.19
N ASN A 103 10.84 -14.80 4.90
CA ASN A 103 12.31 -14.81 5.03
C ASN A 103 13.13 -14.81 3.70
N SER A 104 12.50 -14.64 2.55
CA SER A 104 13.12 -14.38 1.25
C SER A 104 13.77 -12.99 1.20
N GLN A 105 15.10 -12.96 1.01
CA GLN A 105 15.89 -11.72 0.98
C GLN A 105 15.48 -10.71 -0.10
N ASN A 106 14.89 -11.16 -1.22
CA ASN A 106 14.58 -10.27 -2.36
C ASN A 106 13.07 -10.05 -2.55
N SER A 107 12.21 -10.72 -1.78
CA SER A 107 10.76 -10.58 -1.91
C SER A 107 10.33 -9.46 -0.98
N MET A 108 9.51 -8.53 -1.47
CA MET A 108 8.91 -7.45 -0.67
C MET A 108 7.43 -7.69 -0.38
N GLY A 109 6.90 -8.83 -0.84
CA GLY A 109 5.51 -9.23 -0.65
C GLY A 109 4.83 -9.65 -1.95
N LYS A 110 3.57 -10.06 -1.82
CA LYS A 110 2.75 -10.54 -2.94
C LYS A 110 1.28 -10.20 -2.74
N ILE A 111 0.57 -10.06 -3.86
CA ILE A 111 -0.88 -9.87 -3.90
C ILE A 111 -1.49 -11.14 -4.46
N LEU A 112 -2.45 -11.71 -3.72
CA LEU A 112 -3.15 -12.93 -4.06
C LEU A 112 -4.60 -12.62 -4.40
N HIS A 113 -5.14 -13.41 -5.34
CA HIS A 113 -6.57 -13.55 -5.53
C HIS A 113 -7.21 -14.16 -4.27
N PRO A 114 -8.49 -13.88 -3.97
CA PRO A 114 -9.21 -14.49 -2.85
C PRO A 114 -9.22 -16.03 -2.87
N ALA A 115 -9.11 -16.65 -4.06
CA ALA A 115 -8.98 -18.10 -4.22
C ALA A 115 -7.59 -18.64 -3.82
N GLY A 116 -6.62 -17.77 -3.53
CA GLY A 116 -5.28 -18.12 -3.07
C GLY A 116 -4.20 -18.16 -4.17
N SER A 117 -4.53 -17.86 -5.43
CA SER A 117 -3.53 -17.74 -6.50
C SER A 117 -2.71 -16.45 -6.33
N THR A 118 -1.39 -16.54 -6.54
CA THR A 118 -0.53 -15.34 -6.53
C THR A 118 -0.62 -14.64 -7.87
N LEU A 119 -1.10 -13.39 -7.87
CA LEU A 119 -1.25 -12.61 -9.10
C LEU A 119 -0.05 -11.69 -9.30
N TYR A 120 0.35 -10.98 -8.24
CA TYR A 120 1.45 -10.03 -8.29
C TYR A 120 2.50 -10.34 -7.24
N LYS A 121 3.77 -10.16 -7.58
CA LYS A 121 4.90 -10.25 -6.63
C LYS A 121 5.76 -9.01 -6.76
N VAL A 122 6.21 -8.49 -5.62
CA VAL A 122 7.12 -7.34 -5.58
C VAL A 122 8.50 -7.86 -5.21
N GLU A 123 9.48 -7.58 -6.06
CA GLU A 123 10.85 -8.05 -5.89
C GLU A 123 11.84 -6.89 -5.94
N GLN A 124 12.81 -6.90 -5.05
CA GLN A 124 13.90 -5.93 -5.08
C GLN A 124 14.89 -6.32 -6.18
N VAL A 125 15.17 -5.38 -7.08
CA VAL A 125 16.24 -5.53 -8.06
C VAL A 125 17.56 -5.31 -7.33
N LYS A 126 18.47 -6.30 -7.38
CA LYS A 126 19.83 -6.14 -6.89
C LYS A 126 20.53 -5.09 -7.75
N CYS A 127 20.60 -3.85 -7.26
CA CYS A 127 21.30 -2.76 -7.92
C CYS A 127 22.49 -2.33 -7.06
N GLN A 128 23.62 -2.05 -7.71
CA GLN A 128 24.85 -1.58 -7.04
C GLN A 128 24.78 -0.09 -6.63
N SER A 129 23.67 0.59 -6.90
CA SER A 129 23.46 2.01 -6.60
C SER A 129 22.64 2.22 -5.33
N PHE A 130 22.74 3.42 -4.75
CA PHE A 130 22.02 3.83 -3.54
C PHE A 130 20.49 3.92 -3.72
N SER A 131 19.95 3.79 -4.95
CA SER A 131 18.51 3.83 -5.20
C SER A 131 17.95 2.41 -5.24
N GLN A 132 17.06 2.11 -4.29
CA GLN A 132 16.31 0.86 -4.32
C GLN A 132 15.30 0.90 -5.47
N ARG A 133 15.38 -0.10 -6.35
CA ARG A 133 14.43 -0.33 -7.43
C ARG A 133 13.72 -1.65 -7.17
N PHE A 134 12.43 -1.67 -7.47
CA PHE A 134 11.62 -2.86 -7.36
C PHE A 134 10.95 -3.15 -8.69
N VAL A 135 10.71 -4.43 -8.95
CA VAL A 135 9.90 -4.90 -10.06
C VAL A 135 8.66 -5.52 -9.48
N ILE A 136 7.51 -5.17 -10.03
CA ILE A 136 6.27 -5.88 -9.83
C ILE A 136 6.13 -6.84 -11.00
N SER A 137 6.10 -8.14 -10.72
CA SER A 137 5.76 -9.17 -11.71
C SER A 137 4.28 -9.55 -11.60
N LYS A 138 3.65 -9.84 -12.74
CA LYS A 138 2.31 -10.42 -12.86
C LYS A 138 2.47 -11.83 -13.44
N PHE A 139 2.01 -12.86 -12.72
CA PHE A 139 2.22 -14.27 -13.10
C PHE A 139 3.68 -14.66 -13.40
N GLY A 140 4.62 -14.05 -12.70
CA GLY A 140 6.06 -14.31 -12.89
C GLY A 140 6.71 -13.45 -13.97
N GLU A 141 5.93 -12.79 -14.81
CA GLU A 141 6.45 -11.89 -15.86
C GLU A 141 6.54 -10.45 -15.37
N PRO A 142 7.58 -9.67 -15.75
CA PRO A 142 7.68 -8.26 -15.41
C PRO A 142 6.43 -7.49 -15.85
N PHE A 143 5.86 -6.69 -14.94
CA PHE A 143 4.65 -5.90 -15.22
C PHE A 143 4.89 -4.40 -15.05
N LEU A 144 5.49 -3.98 -13.93
CA LEU A 144 5.79 -2.58 -13.64
C LEU A 144 7.12 -2.43 -12.92
N ASN A 145 7.77 -1.28 -13.12
CA ASN A 145 8.93 -0.87 -12.35
C ASN A 145 8.52 0.13 -11.27
N VAL A 146 9.13 0.02 -10.09
CA VAL A 146 8.92 0.94 -8.97
C VAL A 146 10.25 1.54 -8.57
N VAL A 147 10.27 2.86 -8.44
CA VAL A 147 11.44 3.62 -7.99
C VAL A 147 11.09 4.34 -6.69
N ASN A 148 11.97 4.21 -5.70
CA ASN A 148 11.88 4.98 -4.48
C ASN A 148 12.57 6.32 -4.67
N THR A 149 11.77 7.39 -4.64
CA THR A 149 12.23 8.77 -4.80
C THR A 149 12.21 9.46 -3.45
N PRO A 150 13.36 9.90 -2.91
CA PRO A 150 13.42 10.56 -1.61
C PRO A 150 12.52 11.79 -1.50
N VAL A 151 11.93 11.92 -0.30
CA VAL A 151 11.38 13.13 0.33
C VAL A 151 11.83 14.45 -0.30
N THR A 152 13.14 14.60 -0.15
CA THR A 152 13.98 15.77 -0.43
C THR A 152 14.06 16.09 -1.91
N GLN A 153 13.94 15.10 -2.81
CA GLN A 153 13.94 15.37 -4.25
C GLN A 153 12.61 15.96 -4.72
N ILE A 154 11.52 15.71 -3.98
CA ILE A 154 10.17 16.15 -4.33
C ILE A 154 9.86 17.50 -3.70
N PHE A 155 10.18 17.65 -2.40
CA PHE A 155 9.87 18.85 -1.63
C PHE A 155 11.10 19.74 -1.40
N GLY A 156 12.29 19.36 -1.87
CA GLY A 156 13.52 20.12 -1.64
C GLY A 156 13.81 20.32 -0.15
N SER A 157 14.34 21.49 0.18
CA SER A 157 14.58 21.93 1.57
C SER A 157 13.31 21.98 2.43
N PHE A 158 12.13 22.04 1.80
CA PHE A 158 10.85 22.06 2.52
C PHE A 158 10.51 20.71 3.16
N SER A 159 11.09 19.62 2.68
CA SER A 159 10.93 18.29 3.30
C SER A 159 11.36 18.28 4.76
N ASN A 160 12.43 18.98 5.13
CA ASN A 160 12.91 19.07 6.50
C ASN A 160 11.91 19.80 7.41
N VAL A 161 11.29 20.87 6.90
CA VAL A 161 10.24 21.60 7.61
C VAL A 161 9.01 20.72 7.79
N LEU A 162 8.56 20.04 6.73
CA LEU A 162 7.43 19.14 6.80
C LEU A 162 7.67 17.98 7.79
N ARG A 163 8.88 17.44 7.87
CA ARG A 163 9.25 16.43 8.87
C ARG A 163 9.27 16.99 10.27
N TYR A 164 9.85 18.18 10.46
CA TYR A 164 9.96 18.82 11.77
C TYR A 164 8.59 19.02 12.42
N PHE A 165 7.58 19.40 11.63
CA PHE A 165 6.21 19.55 12.10
C PHE A 165 5.37 18.26 12.03
N TYR A 166 6.01 17.10 11.82
CA TYR A 166 5.35 15.78 11.68
C TYR A 166 4.25 15.75 10.61
N LEU A 167 4.39 16.61 9.59
CA LEU A 167 3.38 16.79 8.54
C LEU A 167 3.42 15.72 7.47
N ILE A 168 4.48 14.90 7.39
CA ILE A 168 4.58 13.79 6.45
C ILE A 168 4.97 12.51 7.19
N ASN A 169 4.35 11.40 6.80
CA ASN A 169 4.47 10.11 7.47
C ASN A 169 5.46 9.14 6.81
N ALA A 170 6.13 9.56 5.73
CA ALA A 170 7.10 8.75 5.02
C ALA A 170 8.22 9.61 4.43
N ASP A 171 9.40 9.01 4.34
CA ASP A 171 10.65 9.64 3.93
C ASP A 171 10.91 9.51 2.42
N GLN A 172 10.14 8.66 1.74
CA GLN A 172 10.22 8.36 0.32
C GLN A 172 8.83 8.36 -0.31
N ALA A 173 8.83 8.48 -1.63
CA ALA A 173 7.66 8.27 -2.47
C ALA A 173 7.95 7.13 -3.45
N LEU A 174 6.89 6.43 -3.85
CA LEU A 174 6.99 5.37 -4.84
C LEU A 174 6.51 5.92 -6.17
N GLU A 175 7.31 5.76 -7.22
CA GLU A 175 6.95 6.13 -8.58
C GLU A 175 6.85 4.88 -9.43
N PHE A 176 5.74 4.74 -10.15
CA PHE A 176 5.41 3.55 -10.92
C PHE A 176 5.59 3.83 -12.40
N PHE A 177 6.31 2.95 -13.07
CA PHE A 177 6.63 3.04 -14.50
C PHE A 177 6.17 1.78 -15.22
N ASN A 178 5.66 1.93 -16.43
CA ASN A 178 5.44 0.79 -17.31
C ASN A 178 6.79 0.22 -17.83
N LEU A 179 6.72 -0.86 -18.59
CA LEU A 179 7.92 -1.51 -19.17
C LEU A 179 8.63 -0.62 -20.20
N SER A 180 7.93 0.34 -20.80
CA SER A 180 8.49 1.37 -21.68
C SER A 180 9.15 2.55 -20.94
N ASN A 181 9.26 2.45 -19.60
CA ASN A 181 9.77 3.51 -18.70
C ASN A 181 8.95 4.81 -18.69
N GLU A 182 7.68 4.75 -19.07
CA GLU A 182 6.75 5.86 -18.92
C GLU A 182 6.13 5.84 -17.52
N LYS A 183 6.07 7.00 -16.87
CA LYS A 183 5.49 7.12 -15.54
C LYS A 183 3.97 7.03 -15.61
N ILE A 184 3.40 6.01 -14.97
CA ILE A 184 1.95 5.76 -14.95
C ILE A 184 1.28 6.19 -13.65
N GLY A 185 2.05 6.41 -12.58
CA GLY A 185 1.49 6.76 -11.29
C GLY A 185 2.53 7.04 -10.22
N PHE A 186 2.06 7.44 -9.03
CA PHE A 186 2.91 7.62 -7.86
C PHE A 186 2.11 7.46 -6.56
N LEU A 187 2.81 7.05 -5.51
CA LEU A 187 2.38 7.12 -4.12
C LEU A 187 3.29 8.11 -3.38
N ARG A 188 2.69 9.13 -2.76
CA ARG A 188 3.42 10.15 -1.99
C ARG A 188 2.95 10.11 -0.53
N PRO A 189 3.80 10.47 0.44
CA PRO A 189 3.37 10.64 1.82
C PRO A 189 2.18 11.60 1.89
N SER A 190 1.20 11.29 2.73
CA SER A 190 0.08 12.21 2.95
C SER A 190 0.48 13.29 3.95
N TYR A 191 -0.11 14.48 3.78
CA TYR A 191 -0.09 15.47 4.85
C TYR A 191 -0.92 14.98 6.03
N PHE A 192 -0.37 15.06 7.24
CA PHE A 192 -1.09 14.78 8.48
C PHE A 192 -0.81 15.87 9.50
N SER A 193 -1.86 16.52 10.01
CA SER A 193 -1.75 17.45 11.13
C SER A 193 -2.50 16.85 12.30
N THR A 194 -1.80 16.58 13.40
CA THR A 194 -2.43 16.34 14.71
C THR A 194 -2.87 17.64 15.38
N ALA A 195 -2.38 18.79 14.92
CA ALA A 195 -2.73 20.11 15.43
C ALA A 195 -3.98 20.68 14.73
N GLU A 196 -4.79 21.44 15.48
CA GLU A 196 -6.09 21.97 15.04
C GLU A 196 -6.00 22.89 13.81
N SER A 197 -4.84 23.52 13.57
CA SER A 197 -4.52 24.11 12.26
C SER A 197 -3.03 24.40 12.11
N VAL A 198 -2.48 24.12 10.93
CA VAL A 198 -1.16 24.59 10.51
C VAL A 198 -1.35 25.54 9.34
N ILE A 199 -1.06 26.83 9.56
CA ILE A 199 -1.17 27.87 8.53
C ILE A 199 0.22 28.08 7.93
N ILE A 200 0.34 27.79 6.64
CA ILE A 200 1.58 28.01 5.88
C ILE A 200 1.41 29.28 5.06
N ASN A 201 2.10 30.35 5.46
CA ASN A 201 2.08 31.62 4.73
C ASN A 201 3.28 31.68 3.77
N TYR A 202 3.00 31.86 2.48
CA TYR A 202 4.02 32.09 1.47
C TYR A 202 4.08 33.59 1.15
N ARG A 203 5.27 34.19 1.23
CA ARG A 203 5.56 35.46 0.56
C ARG A 203 6.72 35.24 -0.40
N LYS A 204 6.52 35.58 -1.68
CA LYS A 204 7.59 35.60 -2.67
C LYS A 204 8.40 36.88 -2.43
N LEU A 205 9.64 36.75 -2.02
CA LEU A 205 10.54 37.89 -1.82
C LEU A 205 11.90 37.60 -2.45
N ASN A 206 12.37 38.56 -3.24
CA ASN A 206 13.68 38.51 -3.87
C ASN A 206 14.78 38.42 -2.79
N LYS A 207 15.61 37.38 -2.94
CA LYS A 207 16.96 37.19 -2.38
C LYS A 207 17.18 36.98 -0.87
N ASN A 208 16.19 36.86 0.00
CA ASN A 208 16.40 36.21 1.31
C ASN A 208 15.08 35.63 1.85
N SER A 209 15.00 34.31 1.97
CA SER A 209 13.79 33.61 2.40
C SER A 209 13.69 33.58 3.93
N PHE A 210 12.71 34.28 4.49
CA PHE A 210 12.26 34.07 5.86
C PHE A 210 11.01 33.19 5.87
N PHE A 211 11.01 32.16 6.72
CA PHE A 211 9.88 31.27 6.96
C PHE A 211 9.31 31.58 8.35
N SER A 212 7.98 31.71 8.46
CA SER A 212 7.29 31.78 9.74
C SER A 212 6.20 30.74 9.77
N ILE A 213 6.26 29.86 10.76
CA ILE A 213 5.26 28.83 11.02
C ILE A 213 4.69 29.13 12.41
N LYS A 214 3.35 29.20 12.49
CA LYS A 214 2.62 29.40 13.74
C LYS A 214 1.69 28.23 13.95
N GLN A 215 1.72 27.64 15.14
CA GLN A 215 0.71 26.71 15.63
C GLN A 215 -0.37 27.52 16.36
N LYS A 216 -1.63 27.16 16.16
CA LYS A 216 -2.77 27.62 16.97
C LYS A 216 -3.13 26.54 17.97
#